data_AF-A0A524K958-F1
#
_entry.id   AF-A0A524K958-F1
#
_cell.length_a   1.000
_cell.length_b   1.000
_cell.length_c   1.000
_cell.angle_alpha   90.00
_cell.angle_beta   90.00
_cell.angle_gamma   90.00
#
_symmetry.space_group_name_H-M   'P 1'
#
loop_
_entity.id
_entity.type
_entity.pdbx_description
1 polymer ?
#
loop_
_entity_poly.entity_id
_entity_poly.type
_entity_poly.pdbx_seq_one_letter_code
_entity_poly.pdbx_strand_id
1 'polypeptide(L)'
;MRFNMKLPPLDQMNFIMYPEPGYDMPIFLFFCLLTGRKAICHVNVNCTLSDEAYLQKWVAPLVAAQNKYGSFDCADRYPEWMQKWRTPAGIYGMFPRDRFDSFMRCGTEYLDIYLKLARDAEPVRDTDRLARIQTAQAQFIEDIRTQDKAQGMMAKLIGKETAKRIFYEVTT
;
A
#
# COMPACT_ATOMS: atom_id res chain seq x y z
N MET A 1 20.50 -16.46 33.13
CA MET A 1 20.24 -16.94 31.75
C MET A 1 20.44 -15.77 30.80
N ARG A 2 21.49 -15.79 29.95
CA ARG A 2 21.72 -14.74 28.93
C ARG A 2 21.37 -15.34 27.58
N PHE A 3 20.39 -14.74 26.89
CA PHE A 3 20.09 -15.06 25.51
C PHE A 3 20.70 -14.00 24.60
N ASN A 4 21.25 -14.44 23.48
CA ASN A 4 21.76 -13.56 22.44
C ASN A 4 20.93 -13.84 21.18
N MET A 5 20.12 -12.87 20.75
CA MET A 5 19.22 -13.02 19.60
C MET A 5 19.84 -12.30 18.41
N LYS A 6 20.34 -13.06 17.43
CA LYS A 6 20.71 -12.49 16.13
C LYS A 6 19.42 -12.17 15.39
N LEU A 7 19.14 -10.89 15.15
CA LEU A 7 18.07 -10.50 14.25
C LEU A 7 18.44 -11.00 12.84
N PRO A 8 17.55 -11.72 12.13
CA PRO A 8 17.79 -12.07 10.74
C PRO A 8 17.95 -10.79 9.91
N PRO A 9 18.69 -10.82 8.79
CA PRO A 9 18.74 -9.68 7.88
C PRO A 9 17.33 -9.41 7.37
N LEU A 10 16.85 -8.20 7.67
CA LEU A 10 15.56 -7.66 7.27
C LEU A 10 15.83 -6.37 6.51
N ASP A 11 15.35 -6.30 5.28
CA ASP A 11 15.39 -5.10 4.45
C ASP A 11 13.95 -4.72 4.13
N GLN A 12 13.54 -3.53 4.56
CA GLN A 12 12.16 -3.06 4.43
C GLN A 12 12.14 -1.72 3.73
N MET A 13 11.27 -1.63 2.71
CA MET A 13 10.86 -0.35 2.13
C MET A 13 9.35 -0.25 2.26
N ASN A 14 8.87 0.80 2.92
CA ASN A 14 7.46 1.17 2.89
C ASN A 14 7.33 2.66 2.62
N PHE A 15 6.25 3.02 1.95
CA PHE A 15 5.73 4.38 1.93
C PHE A 15 4.25 4.35 1.55
N ILE A 16 3.53 5.36 2.01
CA ILE A 16 2.14 5.60 1.62
C ILE A 16 2.06 7.06 1.17
N MET A 17 1.45 7.31 0.01
CA MET A 17 1.15 8.66 -0.44
C MET A 17 -0.32 8.97 -0.18
N TYR A 18 -0.55 9.98 0.65
CA TYR A 18 -1.85 10.52 0.98
C TYR A 18 -2.09 11.78 0.15
N PRO A 19 -2.99 11.73 -0.84
CA PRO A 19 -3.28 12.90 -1.66
C PRO A 19 -4.03 13.97 -0.87
N GLU A 20 -3.83 15.23 -1.25
CA GLU A 20 -4.63 16.32 -0.71
C GLU A 20 -6.12 16.09 -1.00
N PRO A 21 -7.04 16.32 -0.03
CA PRO A 21 -8.45 15.98 -0.19
C PRO A 21 -9.20 16.73 -1.31
N GLY A 22 -8.57 17.73 -1.92
CA GLY A 22 -9.10 18.46 -3.08
C GLY A 22 -8.98 17.70 -4.41
N TYR A 23 -8.30 16.55 -4.44
CA TYR A 23 -8.04 15.78 -5.66
C TYR A 23 -8.57 14.36 -5.57
N ASP A 24 -8.91 13.78 -6.72
CA ASP A 24 -9.42 12.40 -6.80
C ASP A 24 -8.32 11.34 -6.92
N MET A 25 -7.09 11.64 -6.51
CA MET A 25 -6.03 10.64 -6.53
C MET A 25 -6.33 9.52 -5.50
N PRO A 26 -6.09 8.24 -5.82
CA PRO A 26 -6.16 7.16 -4.83
C PRO A 26 -4.95 7.23 -3.90
N ILE A 27 -5.07 6.57 -2.74
CA ILE A 27 -3.95 6.43 -1.79
C ILE A 27 -3.01 5.35 -2.31
N PHE A 28 -1.78 5.72 -2.64
CA PHE A 28 -0.77 4.77 -3.11
C PHE A 28 -0.08 4.13 -1.91
N LEU A 29 -0.17 2.81 -1.79
CA LEU A 29 0.53 2.04 -0.77
C LEU A 29 1.62 1.20 -1.44
N PHE A 30 2.84 1.30 -0.93
CA PHE A 30 3.93 0.40 -1.27
C PHE A 30 4.59 -0.12 0.00
N PHE A 31 4.76 -1.43 0.06
CA PHE A 31 5.45 -2.13 1.12
C PHE A 31 6.18 -3.34 0.54
N CYS A 32 7.43 -3.49 0.94
CA CYS A 32 8.20 -4.70 0.74
C CYS A 32 9.04 -4.98 1.98
N LEU A 33 9.05 -6.23 2.42
CA LEU A 33 9.98 -6.76 3.40
C LEU A 33 10.72 -7.96 2.82
N LEU A 34 12.01 -7.80 2.59
CA LEU A 34 12.89 -8.85 2.14
C LEU A 34 13.55 -9.53 3.34
N THR A 35 13.38 -10.85 3.39
CA THR A 35 14.09 -11.74 4.31
C THR A 35 15.14 -12.53 3.53
N GLY A 36 15.91 -13.38 4.22
CA GLY A 36 16.89 -14.25 3.57
C GLY A 36 16.32 -15.17 2.48
N ARG A 37 15.03 -15.54 2.53
CA ARG A 37 14.42 -16.52 1.59
C ARG A 37 13.13 -16.05 0.93
N LYS A 38 12.48 -15.02 1.47
CA LYS A 38 11.13 -14.59 1.08
C LYS A 38 11.06 -13.08 0.95
N ALA A 39 10.21 -12.61 0.04
CA ALA A 39 9.80 -11.23 -0.05
C ALA A 39 8.32 -11.14 0.34
N ILE A 40 7.98 -10.34 1.36
CA ILE A 40 6.60 -10.01 1.68
C ILE A 40 6.30 -8.69 0.97
N CYS A 41 5.36 -8.72 0.04
CA CYS A 41 5.13 -7.65 -0.90
C CYS A 41 3.68 -7.16 -0.81
N HIS A 42 3.50 -5.85 -0.85
CA HIS A 42 2.20 -5.22 -1.01
C HIS A 42 2.35 -3.93 -1.84
N VAL A 43 1.70 -3.85 -2.99
CA VAL A 43 1.50 -2.57 -3.70
C VAL A 43 0.06 -2.49 -4.16
N ASN A 44 -0.58 -1.34 -3.92
CA ASN A 44 -1.97 -1.09 -4.31
C ASN A 44 -2.25 0.41 -4.45
N VAL A 45 -3.19 0.75 -5.31
CA VAL A 45 -3.87 2.05 -5.29
C VAL A 45 -5.20 1.89 -4.57
N ASN A 46 -5.27 2.35 -3.33
CA ASN A 46 -6.46 2.24 -2.50
C ASN A 46 -7.44 3.35 -2.92
N CYS A 47 -8.46 2.94 -3.66
CA CYS A 47 -9.40 3.82 -4.34
C CYS A 47 -10.37 4.47 -3.33
N THR A 48 -10.54 5.79 -3.42
CA THR A 48 -11.49 6.55 -2.59
C THR A 48 -12.89 6.60 -3.19
N LEU A 49 -13.00 6.22 -4.47
CA LEU A 49 -14.21 6.17 -5.26
C LEU A 49 -14.29 4.83 -6.00
N SER A 50 -15.47 4.51 -6.53
CA SER A 50 -15.78 3.23 -7.18
C SER A 50 -16.47 3.38 -8.53
N ASP A 51 -16.55 4.61 -9.07
CA ASP A 51 -17.13 4.83 -10.38
C ASP A 51 -16.21 4.31 -11.50
N GLU A 52 -16.81 3.87 -12.60
CA GLU A 52 -16.08 3.21 -13.68
C GLU A 52 -14.99 4.12 -14.27
N ALA A 53 -15.31 5.40 -14.51
CA ALA A 53 -14.35 6.34 -15.08
C ALA A 53 -13.13 6.54 -14.17
N TYR A 54 -13.35 6.60 -12.85
CA TYR A 54 -12.29 6.65 -11.86
C TYR A 54 -11.38 5.41 -11.91
N LEU A 55 -11.96 4.21 -11.94
CA LEU A 55 -11.21 2.96 -11.99
C LEU A 55 -10.45 2.80 -13.32
N GLN A 56 -11.05 3.21 -14.44
CA GLN A 56 -10.37 3.24 -15.74
C GLN A 56 -9.18 4.20 -15.76
N LYS A 57 -9.29 5.36 -15.10
CA LYS A 57 -8.18 6.33 -14.98
C LYS A 57 -7.05 5.77 -14.11
N TRP A 58 -7.39 5.26 -12.92
CA TRP A 58 -6.40 5.02 -11.86
C TRP A 58 -5.93 3.57 -11.72
N VAL A 59 -6.75 2.59 -12.13
CA VAL A 59 -6.47 1.16 -11.90
C VAL A 59 -6.09 0.45 -13.20
N ALA A 60 -6.82 0.68 -14.29
CA ALA A 60 -6.60 -0.04 -15.55
C ALA A 60 -5.16 0.07 -16.10
N PRO A 61 -4.48 1.24 -16.06
CA PRO A 61 -3.09 1.34 -16.49
C PRO A 61 -2.13 0.48 -15.65
N LEU A 62 -2.43 0.31 -14.37
CA LEU A 62 -1.61 -0.49 -13.45
C LEU A 62 -1.79 -1.99 -13.70
N VAL A 63 -3.02 -2.44 -13.98
CA VAL A 63 -3.28 -3.82 -14.42
C VAL A 63 -2.48 -4.14 -15.69
N ALA A 64 -2.49 -3.22 -16.67
CA ALA A 64 -1.71 -3.38 -17.89
C ALA A 64 -0.19 -3.45 -17.63
N ALA A 65 0.32 -2.65 -16.69
CA ALA A 65 1.72 -2.71 -16.27
C ALA A 65 2.06 -4.04 -15.57
N GLN A 66 1.20 -4.51 -14.66
CA GLN A 66 1.38 -5.77 -13.93
C GLN A 66 1.59 -6.97 -14.84
N ASN A 67 0.82 -7.03 -15.93
CA ASN A 67 0.86 -8.12 -16.90
C ASN A 67 2.24 -8.32 -17.56
N LYS A 68 3.13 -7.31 -17.51
CA LYS A 68 4.51 -7.39 -18.02
C LYS A 68 5.46 -8.20 -17.12
N TYR A 69 5.11 -8.36 -15.83
CA TYR A 69 6.00 -8.93 -14.81
C TYR A 69 5.62 -10.35 -14.36
N GLY A 70 4.66 -10.96 -15.07
CA GLY A 70 4.13 -12.30 -14.78
C GLY A 70 3.17 -12.31 -13.59
N SER A 71 2.55 -13.47 -13.33
CA SER A 71 1.59 -13.60 -12.23
C SER A 71 2.24 -13.36 -10.86
N PHE A 72 1.51 -12.63 -10.01
CA PHE A 72 1.80 -12.45 -8.57
C PHE A 72 0.78 -13.19 -7.70
N ASP A 73 0.22 -14.29 -8.22
CA ASP A 73 -0.67 -15.14 -7.43
C ASP A 73 0.11 -15.85 -6.33
N CYS A 74 -0.49 -15.89 -5.14
CA CYS A 74 0.03 -16.63 -4.00
C CYS A 74 -1.12 -17.21 -3.18
N ALA A 75 -0.80 -18.14 -2.28
CA ALA A 75 -1.78 -18.77 -1.40
C ALA A 75 -2.15 -17.89 -0.18
N ASP A 76 -1.48 -16.74 0.00
CA ASP A 76 -1.73 -15.89 1.17
C ASP A 76 -3.09 -15.21 1.09
N ARG A 77 -3.81 -15.24 2.21
CA ARG A 77 -5.10 -14.57 2.33
C ARG A 77 -4.89 -13.07 2.48
N TYR A 78 -5.49 -12.31 1.57
CA TYR A 78 -5.57 -10.85 1.69
C TYR A 78 -6.34 -10.47 2.97
N PRO A 79 -5.84 -9.53 3.80
CA PRO A 79 -6.44 -9.22 5.10
C PRO A 79 -7.89 -8.78 4.96
N GLU A 80 -8.77 -9.29 5.82
CA GLU A 80 -10.22 -9.06 5.72
C GLU A 80 -10.58 -7.57 5.73
N TRP A 81 -9.96 -6.80 6.63
CA TRP A 81 -10.19 -5.37 6.74
C TRP A 81 -9.71 -4.58 5.51
N MET A 82 -8.70 -5.09 4.80
CA MET A 82 -8.18 -4.45 3.58
C MET A 82 -9.05 -4.76 2.35
N GLN A 83 -9.94 -5.75 2.39
CA GLN A 83 -10.67 -6.21 1.19
C GLN A 83 -11.41 -5.07 0.48
N LYS A 84 -12.01 -4.14 1.24
CA LYS A 84 -12.70 -2.97 0.68
C LYS A 84 -11.79 -2.02 -0.12
N TRP A 85 -10.48 -2.08 0.12
CA TRP A 85 -9.46 -1.27 -0.57
C TRP A 85 -8.81 -1.99 -1.74
N ARG A 86 -9.07 -3.29 -1.90
CA ARG A 86 -8.41 -4.13 -2.89
C ARG A 86 -8.82 -3.72 -4.30
N THR A 87 -7.83 -3.59 -5.18
CA THR A 87 -8.06 -3.37 -6.61
C THR A 87 -7.54 -4.55 -7.44
N PRO A 88 -8.01 -4.70 -8.69
CA PRO A 88 -7.43 -5.65 -9.64
C PRO A 88 -5.91 -5.49 -9.85
N ALA A 89 -5.35 -4.29 -9.65
CA ALA A 89 -3.92 -4.04 -9.76
C ALA A 89 -3.14 -4.36 -8.47
N GLY A 90 -3.83 -4.73 -7.38
CA GLY A 90 -3.22 -4.97 -6.07
C GLY A 90 -2.39 -6.24 -6.06
N ILE A 91 -1.10 -6.11 -5.74
CA ILE A 91 -0.20 -7.24 -5.47
C ILE A 91 -0.08 -7.39 -3.95
N TYR A 92 -0.33 -8.58 -3.44
CA TYR A 92 -0.15 -8.88 -2.03
C TYR A 92 0.26 -10.33 -1.82
N GLY A 93 1.23 -10.53 -0.93
CA GLY A 93 1.56 -11.86 -0.44
C GLY A 93 3.03 -12.05 -0.13
N MET A 94 3.37 -13.28 0.24
CA MET A 94 4.72 -13.74 0.46
C MET A 94 5.21 -14.55 -0.74
N PHE A 95 6.25 -14.04 -1.38
CA PHE A 95 6.84 -14.62 -2.58
C PHE A 95 8.23 -15.21 -2.28
N PRO A 96 8.71 -16.16 -3.11
CA PRO A 96 10.12 -16.52 -3.11
C PRO A 96 11.01 -15.30 -3.40
N ARG A 97 12.24 -15.30 -2.88
CA ARG A 97 13.18 -14.16 -2.99
C ARG A 97 13.43 -13.73 -4.44
N ASP A 98 13.48 -14.65 -5.39
CA ASP A 98 13.73 -14.37 -6.82
C ASP A 98 12.62 -13.52 -7.48
N ARG A 99 11.44 -13.41 -6.87
CA ARG A 99 10.35 -12.53 -7.32
C ARG A 99 10.55 -11.07 -6.92
N PHE A 100 11.49 -10.78 -6.02
CA PHE A 100 11.72 -9.43 -5.50
C PHE A 100 12.00 -8.42 -6.61
N ASP A 101 12.90 -8.73 -7.55
CA ASP A 101 13.28 -7.80 -8.62
C ASP A 101 12.12 -7.51 -9.59
N SER A 102 11.25 -8.50 -9.84
CA SER A 102 10.04 -8.29 -10.65
C SER A 102 9.00 -7.45 -9.89
N PHE A 103 8.84 -7.68 -8.58
CA PHE A 103 7.97 -6.86 -7.75
C PHE A 103 8.44 -5.40 -7.70
N MET A 104 9.74 -5.17 -7.46
CA MET A 104 10.32 -3.83 -7.40
C MET A 104 10.13 -3.08 -8.72
N ARG A 105 10.44 -3.70 -9.86
CA ARG A 105 10.23 -3.08 -11.18
C ARG A 105 8.76 -2.77 -11.45
N CYS A 106 7.86 -3.70 -11.13
CA CYS A 106 6.42 -3.47 -11.27
C CYS A 106 5.95 -2.30 -10.38
N GLY A 107 6.38 -2.24 -9.13
CA GLY A 107 6.02 -1.18 -8.20
C GLY A 107 6.61 0.18 -8.57
N THR A 108 7.82 0.23 -9.13
CA THR A 108 8.39 1.46 -9.71
C THR A 108 7.60 1.92 -10.93
N GLU A 109 7.20 1.00 -11.82
CA GLU A 109 6.35 1.37 -12.96
C GLU A 109 4.97 1.86 -12.50
N TYR A 110 4.41 1.27 -11.45
CA TYR A 110 3.17 1.77 -10.82
C TYR A 110 3.34 3.18 -10.29
N LEU A 111 4.45 3.46 -9.61
CA LEU A 111 4.78 4.78 -9.10
C LEU A 111 4.90 5.80 -10.25
N ASP A 112 5.60 5.45 -11.33
CA ASP A 112 5.75 6.33 -12.50
C ASP A 112 4.40 6.64 -13.15
N ILE A 113 3.53 5.65 -13.31
CA ILE A 113 2.17 5.84 -13.85
C ILE A 113 1.37 6.74 -12.92
N TYR A 114 1.38 6.44 -11.62
CA TYR A 114 0.67 7.21 -10.61
C TYR A 114 1.11 8.68 -10.61
N LEU A 115 2.41 8.96 -10.62
CA LEU A 115 2.95 10.31 -10.61
C LEU A 115 2.64 11.08 -11.91
N LYS A 116 2.60 10.41 -13.06
CA LYS A 116 2.17 11.03 -14.33
C LYS A 116 0.70 11.46 -14.26
N LEU A 117 -0.17 10.58 -13.77
CA LEU A 117 -1.59 10.89 -13.59
C LEU A 117 -1.83 11.97 -12.53
N ALA A 118 -1.05 11.95 -11.45
CA ALA A 118 -1.12 12.94 -10.37
C ALA A 118 -0.68 14.34 -10.83
N ARG A 119 0.37 14.43 -11.65
CA ARG A 119 0.83 15.70 -12.24
C ARG A 119 -0.27 16.37 -13.06
N ASP A 120 -1.07 15.58 -13.76
CA ASP A 120 -2.12 16.06 -14.66
C ASP A 120 -3.50 16.06 -13.96
N ALA A 121 -3.54 15.88 -12.64
CA ALA A 121 -4.79 15.84 -11.87
C ALA A 121 -5.33 17.25 -11.61
N GLU A 122 -6.62 17.44 -11.89
CA GLU A 122 -7.34 18.69 -11.64
C GLU A 122 -8.09 18.65 -10.30
N PRO A 123 -8.25 19.81 -9.62
CA PRO A 123 -9.06 19.89 -8.41
C PRO A 123 -10.51 19.46 -8.65
N VAL A 124 -11.04 18.65 -7.74
CA VAL A 124 -12.44 18.24 -7.76
C VAL A 124 -13.29 19.41 -7.29
N ARG A 125 -14.30 19.78 -8.10
CA ARG A 125 -15.21 20.91 -7.81
C ARG A 125 -16.57 20.48 -7.29
N ASP A 126 -16.92 19.21 -7.50
CA ASP A 126 -18.16 18.63 -7.02
C ASP A 126 -18.06 18.36 -5.50
N THR A 127 -18.92 19.02 -4.72
CA THR A 127 -18.86 19.00 -3.25
C THR A 127 -19.16 17.62 -2.68
N ASP A 128 -20.06 16.87 -3.31
CA ASP A 128 -20.46 15.54 -2.85
C ASP A 128 -19.33 14.53 -3.09
N ARG A 129 -18.66 14.62 -4.25
CA ARG A 129 -17.47 13.84 -4.59
C ARG A 129 -16.31 14.16 -3.64
N LEU A 130 -16.08 15.43 -3.33
CA LEU A 130 -15.08 15.84 -2.33
C LEU A 130 -15.35 15.23 -0.96
N ALA A 131 -16.60 15.29 -0.48
CA ALA A 131 -16.98 14.71 0.82
C ALA A 131 -16.75 13.20 0.88
N ARG A 132 -17.03 12.49 -0.22
CA ARG A 132 -16.74 11.04 -0.34
C ARG A 132 -15.24 10.75 -0.30
N ILE A 133 -14.43 11.55 -1.01
CA ILE A 133 -12.97 11.41 -1.01
C ILE A 133 -12.43 11.60 0.41
N GLN A 134 -12.79 12.70 1.08
CA GLN A 134 -12.37 13.00 2.45
C GLN A 134 -12.74 11.88 3.43
N THR A 135 -13.97 11.39 3.35
CA THR A 135 -14.47 10.31 4.20
C THR A 135 -13.67 9.02 3.98
N ALA A 136 -13.42 8.66 2.71
CA ALA A 136 -12.64 7.47 2.37
C ALA A 136 -11.18 7.58 2.83
N GLN A 137 -10.54 8.74 2.64
CA GLN A 137 -9.17 8.97 3.10
C GLN A 137 -9.06 8.87 4.62
N ALA A 138 -9.97 9.51 5.36
CA ALA A 138 -10.02 9.42 6.82
C ALA A 138 -10.23 7.97 7.30
N GLN A 139 -11.12 7.23 6.63
CA GLN A 139 -11.34 5.82 6.95
C GLN A 139 -10.10 4.96 6.70
N PHE A 140 -9.38 5.19 5.60
CA PHE A 140 -8.14 4.45 5.31
C PHE A 140 -7.08 4.72 6.37
N ILE A 141 -6.90 5.98 6.78
CA ILE A 141 -6.01 6.37 7.88
C ILE A 141 -6.36 5.62 9.16
N GLU A 142 -7.64 5.62 9.54
CA GLU A 142 -8.08 4.93 10.76
C GLU A 142 -7.89 3.41 10.69
N ASP A 143 -8.12 2.81 9.52
CA ASP A 143 -7.86 1.38 9.32
C ASP A 143 -6.37 1.04 9.51
N ILE A 144 -5.46 1.84 8.96
CA ILE A 144 -4.00 1.66 9.17
C ILE A 144 -3.64 1.82 10.65
N ARG A 145 -4.22 2.82 11.33
CA ARG A 145 -3.97 3.09 12.76
C ARG A 145 -4.50 2.04 13.72
N THR A 146 -5.48 1.23 13.32
CA THR A 146 -6.12 0.29 14.23
C THR A 146 -5.97 -1.18 13.85
N GLN A 147 -5.72 -1.48 12.57
CA GLN A 147 -5.81 -2.84 12.04
C GLN A 147 -4.51 -3.35 11.38
N ASP A 148 -3.53 -2.47 11.13
CA ASP A 148 -2.27 -2.87 10.51
C ASP A 148 -1.41 -3.71 11.47
N LYS A 149 -1.11 -4.95 11.05
CA LYS A 149 -0.31 -5.91 11.80
C LYS A 149 1.16 -5.49 11.96
N ALA A 150 1.66 -4.59 11.11
CA ALA A 150 2.99 -4.03 11.24
C ALA A 150 3.18 -3.31 12.59
N GLN A 151 2.10 -2.77 13.19
CA GLN A 151 2.14 -2.23 14.56
C GLN A 151 2.61 -3.27 15.57
N GLY A 152 2.07 -4.49 15.50
CA GLY A 152 2.43 -5.57 16.41
C GLY A 152 3.87 -6.03 16.21
N MET A 153 4.36 -6.00 14.97
CA MET A 153 5.76 -6.31 14.66
C MET A 153 6.69 -5.23 15.21
N MET A 154 6.41 -3.95 14.94
CA MET A 154 7.19 -2.82 15.45
C MET A 154 7.17 -2.77 16.97
N ALA A 155 6.02 -3.02 17.60
CA ALA A 155 5.92 -3.03 19.06
C ALA A 155 6.86 -4.05 19.73
N LYS A 156 7.16 -5.16 19.07
CA LYS A 156 8.15 -6.16 19.56
C LYS A 156 9.59 -5.66 19.45
N LEU A 157 9.87 -4.72 18.56
CA LEU A 157 11.22 -4.17 18.32
C LEU A 157 11.49 -2.91 19.15
N ILE A 158 10.51 -2.02 19.27
CA ILE A 158 10.69 -0.66 19.83
C ILE A 158 9.71 -0.31 20.96
N GLY A 159 8.91 -1.27 21.41
CA GLY A 159 7.89 -1.08 22.43
C GLY A 159 6.54 -0.59 21.87
N LYS A 160 5.46 -0.92 22.59
CA LYS A 160 4.07 -0.66 22.17
C LYS A 160 3.76 0.82 21.99
N GLU A 161 4.21 1.66 22.93
CA GLU A 161 3.93 3.10 22.91
C GLU A 161 4.61 3.78 21.73
N THR A 162 5.90 3.54 21.53
CA THR A 162 6.66 4.08 20.40
C THR A 162 6.09 3.63 19.06
N ALA A 163 5.75 2.34 18.93
CA ALA A 163 5.12 1.82 17.72
C ALA A 163 3.78 2.48 17.45
N LYS A 164 2.93 2.66 18.48
CA LYS A 164 1.65 3.38 18.34
C LYS A 164 1.90 4.82 17.87
N ARG A 165 2.81 5.55 18.50
CA ARG A 165 3.13 6.94 18.12
C ARG A 165 3.58 7.05 16.67
N ILE A 166 4.43 6.16 16.19
CA ILE A 166 4.84 6.15 14.77
C ILE A 166 3.63 6.02 13.85
N PHE A 167 2.68 5.14 14.16
CA PHE A 167 1.48 5.00 13.32
C PHE A 167 0.60 6.24 13.32
N TYR A 168 0.45 6.92 14.46
CA TYR A 168 -0.43 8.08 14.58
C TYR A 168 0.21 9.42 14.19
N GLU A 169 1.54 9.54 14.28
CA GLU A 169 2.28 10.79 14.09
C GLU A 169 3.12 10.81 12.81
N VAL A 170 3.42 9.65 12.21
CA VAL A 170 4.35 9.53 11.06
C VAL A 170 3.75 8.75 9.91
N THR A 171 3.21 7.54 10.14
CA THR A 171 2.68 6.68 9.07
C THR A 171 1.42 7.28 8.44
N THR A 172 0.59 7.95 9.24
CA THR A 172 -0.71 8.51 8.83
C THR A 172 -0.94 9.89 9.44
#